data_AF-A0A2V6GPN4-F1
#
_entry.id   AF-A0A2V6GPN4-F1
#
_cell.length_a   1.000
_cell.length_b   1.000
_cell.length_c   1.000
_cell.angle_alpha   90.00
_cell.angle_beta   90.00
_cell.angle_gamma   90.00
#
_symmetry.space_group_name_H-M   'P 1'
#
loop_
_entity.id
_entity.type
_entity.pdbx_description
1 polymer ?
#
loop_
_entity_poly.entity_id
_entity_poly.type
_entity_poly.pdbx_seq_one_letter_code
_entity_poly.pdbx_strand_id
1 'polypeptide(L)'
;NLSEAVISVGLAKTDHSIDSNLPLLEAMIHRVRKCRVLGSAALDMAYVACGRFDAYIERGISLWDIAAGWILVETAGGRVDLRPHKDMKDKYSIVASNGVIDLKL
;
A
#
# COMPACT_ATOMS: atom_id res chain seq x y z
N ASN A 1 -12.65 10.57 -5.31
CA ASN A 1 -12.32 10.34 -6.74
C ASN A 1 -10.87 9.88 -6.82
N LEU A 2 -10.52 8.91 -7.67
CA LEU A 2 -9.15 8.38 -7.77
C LEU A 2 -8.12 9.48 -8.16
N SER A 3 -8.49 10.39 -9.05
CA SER A 3 -7.60 11.49 -9.49
C SER A 3 -7.27 12.51 -8.40
N GLU A 4 -7.97 12.47 -7.27
CA GLU A 4 -7.72 13.33 -6.11
C GLU A 4 -6.94 12.62 -5.00
N ALA A 5 -6.76 11.31 -5.12
CA ALA A 5 -6.18 10.49 -4.07
C ALA A 5 -4.67 10.75 -3.89
N VAL A 6 -4.21 10.67 -2.65
CA VAL A 6 -2.80 10.57 -2.28
C VAL A 6 -2.53 9.13 -1.85
N ILE A 7 -1.71 8.42 -2.61
CA ILE A 7 -1.36 7.03 -2.29
C ILE A 7 0.12 6.89 -1.97
N SER A 8 0.48 5.88 -1.20
CA SER A 8 1.86 5.46 -0.98
C SER A 8 2.10 4.10 -1.65
N VAL A 9 3.24 3.96 -2.32
CA VAL A 9 3.69 2.68 -2.89
C VAL A 9 4.97 2.27 -2.17
N GLY A 10 4.94 1.06 -1.62
CA GLY A 10 6.08 0.45 -0.99
C GLY A 10 7.15 0.05 -2.00
N LEU A 11 8.42 0.29 -1.66
CA LEU A 11 9.55 0.00 -2.54
C LEU A 11 10.80 -0.31 -1.72
N ALA A 12 10.94 -1.56 -1.30
CA ALA A 12 12.17 -2.06 -0.72
C ALA A 12 13.32 -2.05 -1.75
N LYS A 13 14.56 -1.82 -1.29
CA LYS A 13 15.77 -1.77 -2.12
C LYS A 13 16.30 -3.17 -2.48
N THR A 14 15.44 -4.00 -3.03
CA THR A 14 15.77 -5.34 -3.53
C THR A 14 15.23 -5.45 -4.95
N ASP A 15 15.94 -6.13 -5.85
CA ASP A 15 15.55 -6.25 -7.26
C ASP A 15 14.10 -6.71 -7.42
N HIS A 16 13.70 -7.77 -6.70
CA HIS A 16 12.32 -8.29 -6.71
C HIS A 16 11.25 -7.23 -6.38
N SER A 17 11.50 -6.42 -5.34
CA SER A 17 10.59 -5.35 -4.94
C SER A 17 10.53 -4.24 -5.98
N ILE A 18 11.68 -3.86 -6.55
CA ILE A 18 11.74 -2.85 -7.61
C ILE A 18 10.96 -3.32 -8.84
N ASP A 19 11.22 -4.53 -9.30
CA ASP A 19 10.57 -5.11 -10.49
C ASP A 19 9.06 -5.26 -10.32
N SER A 20 8.58 -5.54 -9.10
CA SER A 20 7.16 -5.74 -8.82
C SER A 20 6.39 -4.45 -8.50
N ASN A 21 7.02 -3.47 -7.85
CA ASN A 21 6.37 -2.25 -7.37
C ASN A 21 6.64 -1.01 -8.23
N LEU A 22 7.73 -0.94 -9.00
CA LEU A 22 8.01 0.20 -9.88
C LEU A 22 6.96 0.34 -11.01
N PRO A 23 6.52 -0.75 -11.69
CA PRO A 23 5.44 -0.66 -12.68
C PRO A 23 4.10 -0.21 -12.05
N LEU A 24 3.84 -0.63 -10.80
CA LEU A 24 2.67 -0.17 -10.05
C LEU A 24 2.75 1.34 -9.77
N LEU A 25 3.90 1.81 -9.31
CA LEU A 25 4.14 3.24 -9.08
C LEU A 25 3.97 4.06 -10.36
N GLU A 26 4.57 3.61 -11.47
CA GLU A 26 4.42 4.23 -12.79
C GLU A 26 2.94 4.34 -13.19
N ALA A 27 2.20 3.24 -13.14
CA ALA A 27 0.78 3.21 -13.49
C ALA A 27 -0.05 4.18 -12.61
N MET A 28 0.26 4.28 -11.33
CA MET A 28 -0.48 5.12 -10.40
C MET A 28 -0.14 6.61 -10.52
N ILE A 29 1.11 6.97 -10.82
CA ILE A 29 1.52 8.38 -11.00
C ILE A 29 0.68 9.09 -12.07
N HIS A 30 0.20 8.36 -13.08
CA HIS A 30 -0.68 8.89 -14.12
C HIS A 30 -2.16 8.99 -13.72
N ARG A 31 -2.58 8.36 -12.62
CA ARG A 31 -4.00 8.15 -12.28
C ARG A 31 -4.45 8.87 -11.00
N VAL A 32 -3.54 9.15 -10.09
CA VAL A 32 -3.83 9.78 -8.78
C VAL A 32 -3.28 11.20 -8.69
N ARG A 33 -3.71 11.97 -7.67
CA ARG A 33 -3.19 13.33 -7.45
C ARG A 33 -1.70 13.30 -7.15
N LYS A 34 -1.26 12.35 -6.31
CA LYS A 34 0.15 12.22 -5.96
C LYS A 34 0.48 10.85 -5.36
N CYS A 35 1.58 10.26 -5.81
CA CYS A 35 2.21 9.11 -5.14
C CYS A 35 3.24 9.56 -4.09
N ARG A 36 3.42 8.74 -3.06
CA ARG A 36 4.52 8.78 -2.09
C ARG A 36 5.29 7.46 -2.14
N VAL A 37 6.55 7.53 -1.75
CA VAL A 37 7.38 6.38 -1.40
C VAL A 37 8.01 6.76 -0.05
N LEU A 38 7.35 6.39 1.04
CA LEU A 38 7.72 6.86 2.38
C LEU A 38 8.86 6.02 2.99
N GLY A 39 8.92 4.74 2.61
CA GLY A 39 9.94 3.79 3.09
C GLY A 39 9.61 3.17 4.46
N SER A 40 8.37 3.25 4.94
CA SER A 40 7.94 2.60 6.17
C SER A 40 6.46 2.18 6.08
N ALA A 41 6.23 0.88 5.84
CA ALA A 41 4.90 0.29 5.72
C ALA A 41 3.99 0.60 6.92
N ALA A 42 4.52 0.48 8.14
CA ALA A 42 3.79 0.78 9.36
C ALA A 42 3.32 2.25 9.42
N LEU A 43 4.19 3.20 9.03
CA LEU A 43 3.84 4.62 9.00
C LEU A 43 2.89 4.95 7.85
N ASP A 44 3.07 4.31 6.69
CA ASP A 44 2.17 4.43 5.55
C ASP A 44 0.74 4.01 5.93
N MET A 45 0.58 2.86 6.59
CA MET A 45 -0.74 2.39 7.07
C MET A 45 -1.32 3.28 8.18
N ALA A 46 -0.50 3.79 9.09
CA ALA A 46 -0.95 4.78 10.07
C ALA A 46 -1.45 6.07 9.40
N TYR A 47 -0.80 6.49 8.31
CA TYR A 47 -1.23 7.64 7.52
C TYR A 47 -2.51 7.37 6.73
N VAL A 48 -2.75 6.13 6.29
CA VAL A 48 -4.06 5.72 5.78
C VAL A 48 -5.12 5.82 6.88
N ALA A 49 -4.85 5.25 8.06
CA ALA A 49 -5.81 5.22 9.18
C ALA A 49 -6.21 6.63 9.66
N CYS A 50 -5.29 7.59 9.66
CA CYS A 50 -5.59 8.99 10.05
C CYS A 50 -5.98 9.90 8.86
N GLY A 51 -6.21 9.35 7.67
CA GLY A 51 -6.69 10.09 6.51
C GLY A 51 -5.68 11.04 5.86
N ARG A 52 -4.38 10.88 6.13
CA ARG A 52 -3.31 11.61 5.44
C ARG A 52 -3.03 11.04 4.05
N PHE A 53 -3.17 9.72 3.90
CA PHE A 53 -3.13 9.00 2.64
C PHE A 53 -4.48 8.28 2.43
N ASP A 54 -4.85 8.11 1.17
CA ASP A 54 -6.05 7.35 0.80
C ASP A 54 -5.77 5.86 0.67
N ALA A 55 -4.53 5.48 0.30
CA ALA A 55 -4.12 4.09 0.23
C ALA A 55 -2.59 3.89 0.38
N TYR A 56 -2.22 2.69 0.78
CA TYR A 56 -0.87 2.14 0.75
C TYR A 56 -0.90 0.79 0.02
N ILE A 57 0.04 0.58 -0.89
CA ILE A 57 0.11 -0.62 -1.73
C ILE A 57 1.56 -1.12 -1.79
N GLU A 58 1.78 -2.40 -1.53
CA GLU A 58 3.11 -3.02 -1.66
C GLU A 58 3.02 -4.50 -2.02
N ARG A 59 4.02 -4.99 -2.75
CA ARG A 59 4.23 -6.40 -3.10
C ARG A 59 5.55 -6.87 -2.50
N GLY A 60 5.51 -7.95 -1.71
CA GLY A 60 6.70 -8.55 -1.10
C GLY A 60 6.96 -8.11 0.35
N ILE A 61 5.93 -7.68 1.08
CA ILE A 61 6.03 -7.19 2.46
C ILE A 61 5.93 -8.34 3.48
N SER A 62 6.57 -8.22 4.64
CA SER A 62 6.47 -9.22 5.71
C SER A 62 5.27 -8.93 6.60
N LEU A 63 4.69 -9.96 7.22
CA LEU A 63 3.51 -9.79 8.07
C LEU A 63 3.76 -8.84 9.26
N TRP A 64 4.95 -8.89 9.87
CA TRP A 64 5.29 -8.03 11.00
C TRP A 64 5.37 -6.54 10.64
N ASP A 65 5.62 -6.20 9.37
CA ASP A 65 5.70 -4.80 8.92
C ASP A 65 4.30 -4.14 8.85
N ILE A 66 3.23 -4.96 8.74
CA ILE A 66 1.86 -4.52 8.46
C ILE A 66 0.84 -4.91 9.55
N ALA A 67 1.15 -5.87 10.42
CA ALA A 67 0.18 -6.42 11.37
C ALA A 67 -0.43 -5.35 12.29
N ALA A 68 0.39 -4.45 12.83
CA ALA A 68 -0.11 -3.34 13.66
C ALA A 68 -0.90 -2.33 12.82
N GLY A 69 -0.41 -1.99 11.62
CA GLY A 69 -1.07 -1.06 10.72
C GLY A 69 -2.44 -1.56 10.25
N TRP A 70 -2.62 -2.88 10.11
CA TRP A 70 -3.89 -3.50 9.71
C TRP A 70 -4.99 -3.10 10.69
N ILE A 71 -4.76 -3.36 11.98
CA ILE A 71 -5.74 -3.04 13.03
C ILE A 71 -6.07 -1.54 13.02
N LEU A 72 -5.07 -0.68 12.84
CA LEU A 72 -5.30 0.78 12.74
C LEU A 72 -6.23 1.14 11.59
N VAL A 73 -5.97 0.61 10.39
CA VAL A 73 -6.75 0.91 9.19
C VAL A 73 -8.18 0.42 9.33
N GLU A 74 -8.40 -0.84 9.73
CA GLU A 74 -9.76 -1.37 9.88
C GLU A 74 -10.56 -0.70 10.99
N THR A 75 -9.91 -0.38 12.13
CA THR A 75 -10.58 0.33 13.23
C THR A 75 -10.99 1.75 12.82
N ALA A 76 -10.22 2.38 11.93
CA ALA A 76 -10.57 3.68 11.34
C ALA A 76 -11.66 3.59 10.24
N GLY A 77 -12.20 2.39 9.96
CA GLY A 77 -13.21 2.16 8.94
C GLY A 77 -12.65 1.93 7.53
N GLY A 78 -11.32 1.81 7.40
CA GLY A 78 -10.66 1.43 6.15
C GLY A 78 -10.76 -0.06 5.86
N ARG A 79 -10.09 -0.48 4.78
CA ARG A 79 -10.05 -1.88 4.33
C ARG A 79 -8.61 -2.31 4.06
N VAL A 80 -8.28 -3.53 4.44
CA VAL A 80 -7.01 -4.17 4.11
C VAL A 80 -7.29 -5.45 3.32
N ASP A 81 -6.75 -5.52 2.11
CA ASP A 81 -6.68 -6.75 1.32
C ASP A 81 -5.25 -7.27 1.39
N LEU A 82 -5.08 -8.46 1.97
CA LEU A 82 -3.80 -9.11 2.14
C LEU A 82 -3.80 -10.47 1.45
N ARG A 83 -2.83 -10.70 0.57
CA ARG A 83 -2.70 -11.94 -0.20
C ARG A 83 -1.29 -12.51 -0.06
N PRO A 84 -1.13 -13.83 0.18
CA PRO A 84 0.19 -14.45 0.15
C PRO A 84 0.89 -14.19 -1.19
N HIS A 85 2.19 -13.89 -1.14
CA HIS A 85 3.00 -13.74 -2.33
C HIS A 85 3.22 -15.12 -2.98
N LYS A 86 3.06 -15.21 -4.31
CA LYS A 86 3.11 -16.49 -5.03
C LYS A 86 4.48 -17.15 -4.94
N ASP A 87 5.53 -16.35 -5.12
CA ASP A 87 6.91 -16.86 -5.29
C ASP A 87 7.81 -16.66 -4.07
N MET A 88 7.30 -16.03 -3.01
CA MET A 88 8.09 -15.68 -1.82
C MET A 88 7.40 -16.18 -0.56
N LYS A 89 8.05 -17.13 0.12
CA LYS A 89 7.57 -17.66 1.39
C LYS A 89 7.49 -16.54 2.44
N ASP A 90 6.42 -16.55 3.24
CA ASP A 90 6.19 -15.62 4.35
C ASP A 90 6.15 -14.13 3.95
N LYS A 91 5.92 -13.86 2.66
CA LYS A 91 5.71 -12.52 2.11
C LYS A 91 4.31 -12.36 1.56
N TYR A 92 3.86 -11.12 1.47
CA TYR A 92 2.49 -10.78 1.09
C TYR A 92 2.44 -9.64 0.08
N SER A 93 1.34 -9.56 -0.65
CA SER A 93 0.90 -8.35 -1.33
C SER A 93 -0.23 -7.73 -0.52
N ILE A 94 -0.15 -6.43 -0.30
CA ILE A 94 -1.11 -5.68 0.51
C ILE A 94 -1.70 -4.51 -0.28
N VAL A 95 -2.99 -4.27 -0.07
CA VAL A 95 -3.68 -3.01 -0.37
C VAL A 95 -4.40 -2.57 0.89
N ALA A 96 -3.88 -1.52 1.54
CA ALA A 96 -4.57 -0.85 2.63
C ALA A 96 -5.20 0.45 2.09
N SER A 97 -6.49 0.66 2.27
CA SER A 97 -7.19 1.85 1.76
C SER A 97 -8.20 2.40 2.75
N ASN A 98 -8.61 3.66 2.54
CA ASN A 98 -9.71 4.27 3.26
C ASN A 98 -11.09 3.63 3.00
N GLY A 99 -11.18 2.62 2.12
CA GLY A 99 -12.42 1.90 1.80
C GLY A 99 -13.41 2.66 0.90
N VAL A 100 -13.09 3.89 0.50
CA VAL A 100 -13.95 4.76 -0.33
C VAL A 100 -13.47 4.83 -1.78
N ILE A 101 -12.16 4.80 -2.00
CA ILE A 101 -11.60 4.93 -3.36
C ILE A 101 -11.51 3.57 -4.07
N ASP A 102 -11.94 3.53 -5.33
CA ASP A 102 -11.66 2.41 -6.23
C ASP A 102 -10.30 2.63 -6.92
N LEU A 103 -9.31 1.84 -6.51
CA LEU A 103 -7.94 1.92 -7.01
C LEU A 103 -7.79 1.34 -8.44
N LYS A 104 -8.78 0.58 -8.94
CA LYS A 104 -8.73 -0.17 -10.21
C LYS A 104 -7.36 -0.85 -10.44
N LEU A 105 -7.00 -1.72 -9.49
CA LEU A 105 -5.76 -2.52 -9.44
C LEU A 105 -5.93 -3.86 -10.16
#